data_AF-A0A7X6QFD1-F1
#
_entry.id   AF-A0A7X6QFD1-F1
#
_cell.length_a   1.000
_cell.length_b   1.000
_cell.length_c   1.000
_cell.angle_alpha   90.00
_cell.angle_beta   90.00
_cell.angle_gamma   90.00
#
_symmetry.space_group_name_H-M   'P 1'
#
loop_
_entity.id
_entity.type
_entity.pdbx_description
1 polymer ?
#
loop_
_entity_poly.entity_id
_entity_poly.type
_entity_poly.pdbx_seq_one_letter_code
_entity_poly.pdbx_strand_id
1 'polypeptide(L)'
;MSVTGISTGGGMIDLIEIDGFNVHVTCEEPVILVFHRDRPGLIAQVTRILAREKVNVSQMEVSRKARGETALMLIATDGEIPQEALRGIESIEDVKSIIYLSALKCES
;
A
#
# COMPACT_ATOMS: atom_id res chain seq x y z
N MET A 1 -13.29 -9.40 2.12
CA MET A 1 -12.59 -8.13 1.97
C MET A 1 -13.63 -7.04 1.94
N SER A 2 -13.61 -6.14 2.91
CA SER A 2 -14.49 -4.97 2.96
C SER A 2 -13.65 -3.70 2.94
N VAL A 3 -14.03 -2.76 2.08
CA VAL A 3 -13.39 -1.46 1.92
C VAL A 3 -14.48 -0.40 2.10
N THR A 4 -14.32 0.48 3.08
CA THR A 4 -15.23 1.61 3.30
C THR A 4 -14.41 2.89 3.23
N GLY A 5 -14.70 3.76 2.27
CA GLY A 5 -14.04 5.06 2.12
C GLY A 5 -14.93 6.20 2.58
N ILE A 6 -14.35 7.15 3.32
CA ILE A 6 -14.97 8.44 3.63
C ILE A 6 -14.14 9.54 2.96
N SER A 7 -14.73 10.25 2.01
CA SER A 7 -14.09 11.39 1.33
C SER A 7 -14.57 12.70 1.94
N THR A 8 -13.64 13.57 2.30
CA THR A 8 -13.95 14.86 2.97
C THR A 8 -13.91 16.07 2.03
N GLY A 9 -13.60 15.87 0.74
CA GLY A 9 -13.71 16.89 -0.33
C GLY A 9 -12.58 17.94 -0.36
N GLY A 10 -12.18 18.34 -1.57
CA GLY A 10 -11.31 19.50 -1.83
C GLY A 10 -9.79 19.26 -1.95
N GLY A 11 -9.34 18.01 -1.90
CA GLY A 11 -7.91 17.62 -1.94
C GLY A 11 -7.75 16.23 -1.33
N MET A 12 -8.34 15.24 -2.00
CA MET A 12 -8.85 13.98 -1.43
C MET A 12 -7.88 13.25 -0.50
N ILE A 13 -8.11 13.39 0.81
CA ILE A 13 -7.67 12.45 1.84
C ILE A 13 -8.86 11.53 2.12
N ASP A 14 -8.76 10.28 1.68
CA ASP A 14 -9.76 9.26 1.97
C ASP A 14 -9.33 8.50 3.22
N LEU A 15 -10.20 8.53 4.23
CA LEU A 15 -10.08 7.64 5.37
C LEU A 15 -10.72 6.32 4.95
N ILE A 16 -9.88 5.34 4.64
CA ILE A 16 -10.33 4.05 4.15
C ILE A 16 -10.19 3.04 5.30
N GLU A 17 -11.32 2.48 5.72
CA GLU A 17 -11.30 1.28 6.55
C GLU A 17 -11.19 0.06 5.64
N ILE A 18 -10.09 -0.68 5.75
CA ILE A 18 -9.89 -1.92 4.99
C ILE A 18 -9.66 -3.06 5.96
N ASP A 19 -10.58 -4.03 5.95
CA ASP A 19 -10.55 -5.19 6.86
C ASP A 19 -10.27 -4.80 8.33
N GLY A 20 -10.81 -3.66 8.79
CA GLY A 20 -10.65 -3.12 10.15
C GLY A 20 -9.33 -2.38 10.42
N PHE A 21 -8.57 -2.03 9.39
CA PHE A 21 -7.46 -1.08 9.46
C PHE A 21 -7.94 0.29 8.99
N ASN A 22 -7.75 1.33 9.80
CA ASN A 22 -7.94 2.71 9.37
C ASN A 22 -6.67 3.19 8.69
N VAL A 23 -6.75 3.51 7.41
CA VAL A 23 -5.63 4.11 6.66
C VAL A 23 -6.04 5.45 6.07
N HIS A 24 -5.09 6.37 6.06
CA HIS A 24 -5.22 7.65 5.38
C HIS A 24 -4.52 7.53 4.04
N VAL A 25 -5.28 7.61 2.96
CA VAL A 25 -4.75 7.57 1.59
C VAL A 25 -5.06 8.90 0.93
N THR A 26 -4.03 9.52 0.36
CA THR A 26 -4.20 10.66 -0.54
C THR A 26 -4.15 10.17 -1.97
N CYS A 27 -5.07 10.60 -2.82
CA CYS A 27 -5.11 10.16 -4.22
C CYS A 27 -4.12 10.91 -5.14
N GLU A 28 -3.17 11.66 -4.56
CA GLU A 28 -2.19 12.48 -5.29
C GLU A 28 -1.00 11.67 -5.82
N GLU A 29 -0.67 10.57 -5.15
CA GLU A 29 0.46 9.70 -5.48
C GLU A 29 -0.03 8.26 -5.67
N PRO A 30 0.65 7.45 -6.50
CA PRO A 30 0.36 6.03 -6.57
C PRO A 30 0.64 5.34 -5.23
N VAL A 31 -0.29 4.48 -4.80
CA VAL A 31 -0.21 3.77 -3.53
C VAL A 31 -0.41 2.27 -3.74
N ILE A 32 0.41 1.47 -3.10
CA ILE A 32 0.17 0.04 -2.91
C ILE A 32 -0.11 -0.27 -1.44
N LEU A 33 -1.19 -1.00 -1.21
CA LEU A 33 -1.57 -1.56 0.07
C LEU A 33 -1.26 -3.06 0.06
N VAL A 34 -0.50 -3.53 1.05
CA VAL A 34 -0.04 -4.92 1.14
C VAL A 34 -0.54 -5.53 2.44
N PHE A 35 -1.51 -6.43 2.34
CA PHE A 35 -1.99 -7.24 3.45
C PHE A 35 -1.05 -8.41 3.63
N HIS A 36 -0.48 -8.54 4.82
CA HIS A 36 0.54 -9.54 5.07
C HIS A 36 0.52 -10.05 6.51
N ARG A 37 1.24 -11.13 6.77
CA ARG A 37 1.55 -11.56 8.14
C ARG A 37 2.80 -10.84 8.63
N ASP A 38 2.73 -10.25 9.83
CA ASP A 38 3.86 -9.53 10.44
C ASP A 38 4.98 -10.53 10.82
N ARG A 39 5.96 -10.70 9.92
CA ARG A 39 7.14 -11.55 10.10
C ARG A 39 8.43 -10.79 9.80
N PRO A 40 9.54 -11.14 10.49
CA PRO A 40 10.85 -10.56 10.19
C PRO A 40 11.22 -10.68 8.72
N GLY A 41 11.73 -9.59 8.14
CA GLY A 41 12.23 -9.55 6.77
C GLY A 41 11.19 -9.30 5.68
N LEU A 42 9.88 -9.32 5.97
CA LEU A 42 8.87 -9.11 4.94
C LEU A 42 8.93 -7.70 4.33
N ILE A 43 9.02 -6.66 5.16
CA ILE A 43 9.17 -5.26 4.71
C ILE A 43 10.42 -5.10 3.81
N ALA A 44 11.52 -5.78 4.16
CA ALA A 44 12.74 -5.75 3.38
C ALA A 44 12.60 -6.46 2.02
N GLN A 45 11.78 -7.51 1.92
CA GLN A 45 11.49 -8.18 0.65
C GLN A 45 10.69 -7.27 -0.28
N VAL A 46 9.64 -6.63 0.25
CA VAL A 46 8.80 -5.69 -0.51
C VAL A 46 9.63 -4.51 -1.03
N THR A 47 10.36 -3.83 -0.15
CA THR A 47 11.19 -2.67 -0.53
C THR A 47 12.34 -3.03 -1.47
N ARG A 48 12.89 -4.26 -1.38
CA ARG A 48 13.90 -4.75 -2.33
C ARG A 48 13.34 -4.91 -3.75
N ILE A 49 12.10 -5.35 -3.90
CA ILE A 49 11.45 -5.46 -5.22
C ILE A 49 11.25 -4.07 -5.81
N LEU A 50 10.72 -3.12 -5.02
CA LEU A 50 10.58 -1.73 -5.45
C LEU A 50 11.92 -1.13 -5.87
N ALA A 51 12.97 -1.33 -5.07
CA ALA A 51 14.32 -0.84 -5.38
C ALA A 51 14.90 -1.48 -6.65
N ARG A 52 14.68 -2.78 -6.88
CA ARG A 52 15.13 -3.48 -8.10
C ARG A 52 14.50 -2.88 -9.35
N GLU A 53 13.22 -2.53 -9.27
CA GLU A 53 12.47 -1.89 -10.35
C GLU A 53 12.63 -0.36 -10.37
N LYS A 54 13.56 0.18 -9.56
CA LYS A 54 13.90 1.62 -9.46
C LYS A 54 12.70 2.52 -9.12
N VAL A 55 11.81 2.01 -8.28
CA VAL A 55 10.66 2.76 -7.75
C VAL A 55 11.07 3.45 -6.44
N ASN A 56 10.95 4.77 -6.40
CA ASN A 56 11.15 5.54 -5.18
C ASN A 56 9.90 5.48 -4.29
N VAL A 57 10.12 5.42 -2.97
CA VAL A 57 9.06 5.44 -1.96
C VAL A 57 8.99 6.84 -1.35
N SER A 58 7.86 7.52 -1.51
CA SER A 58 7.59 8.84 -0.94
C SER A 58 7.17 8.71 0.53
N GLN A 59 6.31 7.73 0.82
CA GLN A 59 5.79 7.45 2.15
C GLN A 59 5.59 5.95 2.37
N MET A 60 5.82 5.48 3.59
CA MET A 60 5.51 4.12 3.99
C MET A 60 4.96 4.09 5.41
N GLU A 61 3.84 3.40 5.60
CA GLU A 61 3.21 3.18 6.90
C GLU A 61 2.91 1.69 7.10
N VAL A 62 3.10 1.19 8.32
CA VAL A 62 2.73 -0.19 8.67
C VAL A 62 1.84 -0.17 9.89
N SER A 63 0.61 -0.65 9.71
CA SER A 63 -0.37 -0.82 10.78
C SER A 63 -0.56 -2.30 11.05
N ARG A 64 -0.51 -2.70 12.33
CA ARG A 64 -0.66 -4.09 12.77
C ARG A 64 -1.71 -4.16 13.87
N LYS A 65 -2.60 -5.16 13.81
CA LYS A 65 -3.60 -5.40 14.86
C LYS A 65 -2.95 -5.95 16.14
N ALA A 66 -2.09 -6.95 15.97
CA ALA A 66 -1.24 -7.50 17.03
C ALA A 66 0.03 -8.09 16.41
N ARG A 67 1.06 -8.32 17.24
CA ARG A 67 2.33 -8.90 16.81
C ARG A 67 2.12 -10.34 16.28
N GLY A 68 2.59 -10.62 15.07
CA GLY A 68 2.51 -11.95 14.44
C GLY A 68 1.17 -12.25 13.76
N GLU A 69 0.22 -11.32 13.82
CA GLU A 69 -1.06 -11.40 13.10
C GLU A 69 -0.99 -10.72 11.73
N THR A 70 -2.16 -10.37 11.18
CA THR A 70 -2.27 -9.60 9.95
C THR A 70 -1.83 -8.16 10.19
N ALA A 71 -1.06 -7.64 9.27
CA ALA A 71 -0.66 -6.26 9.17
C ALA A 71 -0.97 -5.72 7.76
N LEU A 72 -1.14 -4.41 7.70
CA LEU A 72 -1.34 -3.64 6.48
C LEU A 72 -0.14 -2.72 6.32
N MET A 73 0.54 -2.83 5.18
CA MET A 73 1.58 -1.91 4.77
C MET A 73 1.03 -1.03 3.65
N LEU A 74 1.10 0.27 3.85
CA LEU A 74 0.82 1.29 2.84
C LEU A 74 2.15 1.81 2.33
N ILE A 75 2.32 1.87 1.01
CA ILE A 75 3.49 2.44 0.37
C ILE A 75 3.00 3.39 -0.72
N ALA A 76 3.30 4.68 -0.57
CA ALA A 76 3.17 5.67 -1.62
C ALA A 76 4.50 5.80 -2.37
N THR A 77 4.43 6.03 -3.68
CA THR A 77 5.59 6.10 -4.55
C THR A 77 5.56 7.38 -5.40
N ASP A 78 6.73 7.89 -5.79
CA ASP A 78 6.84 9.11 -6.61
C ASP A 78 6.22 8.96 -8.02
N GLY A 79 5.90 7.72 -8.42
CA GLY A 79 5.39 7.39 -9.75
C GLY A 79 4.79 5.99 -9.80
N GLU A 80 4.26 5.64 -10.97
CA GLU A 80 3.58 4.38 -11.20
C GLU A 80 4.45 3.17 -10.85
N ILE A 81 3.84 2.16 -10.24
CA ILE A 81 4.52 0.92 -9.86
C ILE A 81 4.45 -0.06 -11.04
N PRO A 82 5.59 -0.52 -11.61
CA PRO A 82 5.59 -1.47 -12.71
C PRO A 82 4.84 -2.76 -12.38
N GLN A 83 4.18 -3.35 -13.37
CA GLN A 83 3.39 -4.57 -13.18
C GLN A 83 4.25 -5.75 -12.68
N GLU A 84 5.54 -5.77 -13.05
CA GLU A 84 6.53 -6.72 -12.58
C GLU A 84 6.77 -6.59 -11.08
N ALA A 85 6.84 -5.36 -10.55
CA ALA A 85 6.98 -5.11 -9.12
C ALA A 85 5.73 -5.56 -8.36
N LEU A 86 4.53 -5.21 -8.86
CA LEU A 86 3.26 -5.61 -8.24
C LEU A 86 3.15 -7.15 -8.15
N ARG A 87 3.42 -7.85 -9.25
CA ARG A 87 3.42 -9.32 -9.30
C ARG A 87 4.49 -9.93 -8.38
N GLY A 88 5.67 -9.32 -8.34
CA GLY A 88 6.74 -9.72 -7.44
C GLY A 88 6.32 -9.64 -5.98
N ILE A 89 5.69 -8.53 -5.58
CA ILE A 89 5.21 -8.32 -4.21
C ILE A 89 4.09 -9.30 -3.86
N GLU A 90 3.11 -9.49 -4.76
CA GLU A 90 2.01 -10.43 -4.56
C GLU A 90 2.49 -11.88 -4.40
N SER A 91 3.62 -12.24 -5.03
CA SER A 91 4.21 -13.58 -4.94
C SER A 91 5.01 -13.86 -3.66
N ILE A 92 5.25 -12.86 -2.81
CA ILE A 92 5.98 -13.03 -1.56
C ILE A 92 5.17 -13.93 -0.62
N GLU A 93 5.78 -14.98 -0.09
CA GLU A 93 5.18 -15.80 0.96
C GLU A 93 4.80 -14.91 2.17
N ASP A 94 3.61 -15.13 2.72
CA ASP A 94 2.95 -14.33 3.77
C ASP A 94 2.37 -12.98 3.32
N VAL A 95 2.46 -12.61 2.03
CA VAL A 95 1.54 -11.63 1.43
C VAL A 95 0.23 -12.33 1.10
N LYS A 96 -0.88 -11.76 1.58
CA LYS A 96 -2.24 -12.30 1.39
C LYS A 96 -2.91 -11.70 0.17
N SER A 97 -2.74 -10.39 -0.02
CA SER A 97 -3.30 -9.64 -1.13
C SER A 97 -2.63 -8.27 -1.22
N ILE A 98 -2.70 -7.69 -2.41
CA ILE A 98 -2.33 -6.31 -2.65
C ILE A 98 -3.51 -5.52 -3.24
N ILE A 99 -3.54 -4.23 -2.98
CA ILE A 99 -4.40 -3.28 -3.70
C ILE A 99 -3.48 -2.21 -4.27
N TYR A 100 -3.57 -1.96 -5.57
CA TYR A 100 -2.88 -0.86 -6.21
C TYR A 100 -3.87 0.25 -6.55
N LEU A 101 -3.54 1.47 -6.15
CA LEU A 101 -4.28 2.69 -6.43
C LEU A 101 -3.36 3.61 -7.23
N SER A 102 -3.70 3.85 -8.50
CA SER A 102 -3.00 4.85 -9.32
C SER A 102 -3.33 6.26 -8.84
N ALA A 103 -2.42 7.21 -9.03
CA ALA A 103 -2.71 8.61 -8.74
C ALA A 103 -3.92 9.10 -9.56
N LEU A 104 -4.88 9.72 -8.88
CA LEU A 104 -5.95 10.44 -9.55
C LEU A 104 -5.36 11.77 -10.04
N LYS A 105 -5.26 11.93 -11.35
CA LYS A 105 -5.01 13.25 -11.92
C LYS A 105 -6.22 14.11 -11.57
N CYS A 106 -6.07 15.01 -10.61
CA CYS A 106 -6.94 16.17 -10.53
C CYS A 106 -6.67 16.99 -11.81
N GLU A 107 -7.51 16.81 -12.82
CA GLU A 107 -7.51 17.72 -13.97
C GLU A 107 -7.76 19.13 -13.44
N SER A 108 -6.82 20.03 -13.74
CA SER A 108 -6.89 21.46 -13.42
C SER A 108 -7.77 22.17 -14.45
#